data_AF-A0A356IB51-F1
#
_entry.id   AF-A0A356IB51-F1
#
_cell.length_a   1.000
_cell.length_b   1.000
_cell.length_c   1.000
_cell.angle_alpha   90.00
_cell.angle_beta   90.00
_cell.angle_gamma   90.00
#
_symmetry.space_group_name_H-M   'P 1'
#
loop_
_entity.id
_entity.type
_entity.pdbx_description
1 polymer ?
#
loop_
_entity_poly.entity_id
_entity_poly.type
_entity_poly.pdbx_seq_one_letter_code
_entity_poly.pdbx_strand_id
1 'polypeptide(L)'
;PWHGVQWLENNGSLAFEYHRIGDFPGAYAAQAVDGDRDGDLDVFLVSTFNAWDDPTAQSLSWFRNDGNMEFTLHDLASSPTHLLTLTSGDINDDGWTDLVTGSMHVYPPYDRMGRVTLWTNTWSGR
;
A
#
# COMPACT_ATOMS: atom_id res chain seq x y z
N PRO A 1 4.09 16.79 -10.16
CA PRO A 1 3.63 15.67 -9.30
C PRO A 1 3.91 14.34 -10.02
N TRP A 2 4.92 13.58 -9.57
CA TRP A 2 5.40 12.36 -10.25
C TRP A 2 5.32 11.10 -9.36
N HIS A 3 4.70 11.20 -8.18
CA HIS A 3 4.71 10.13 -7.19
C HIS A 3 3.67 9.07 -7.54
N GLY A 4 4.12 7.83 -7.67
CA GLY A 4 3.28 6.72 -8.08
C GLY A 4 4.06 5.43 -8.03
N VAL A 5 3.40 4.35 -8.44
CA VAL A 5 3.92 2.99 -8.38
C VAL A 5 4.23 2.51 -9.77
N GLN A 6 5.35 1.80 -9.91
CA GLN A 6 5.76 1.17 -11.15
C GLN A 6 6.21 -0.26 -10.88
N TRP A 7 6.03 -1.12 -11.87
CA TRP A 7 6.51 -2.49 -11.87
C TRP A 7 7.63 -2.60 -12.91
N LEU A 8 8.75 -3.20 -12.50
CA LEU A 8 9.85 -3.55 -13.39
C LEU A 8 9.82 -5.08 -13.59
N GLU A 9 9.28 -5.53 -14.71
CA GLU A 9 9.17 -6.95 -15.04
C GLU A 9 10.53 -7.50 -15.47
N ASN A 10 11.03 -8.50 -14.77
CA ASN A 10 12.30 -9.15 -15.13
C ASN A 10 12.08 -10.19 -16.23
N ASN A 11 12.40 -9.82 -17.47
CA ASN A 11 12.35 -10.70 -18.65
C ASN A 11 13.54 -11.68 -18.74
N GLY A 12 14.29 -11.83 -17.64
CA GLY A 12 15.49 -12.66 -17.56
C GLY A 12 16.76 -11.88 -17.90
N SER A 13 17.92 -12.42 -17.50
CA SER A 13 19.23 -11.81 -17.76
C SER A 13 19.37 -10.36 -17.29
N LEU A 14 18.65 -9.97 -16.24
CA LEU A 14 18.58 -8.58 -15.73
C LEU A 14 18.03 -7.57 -16.75
N ALA A 15 17.24 -8.03 -17.73
CA ALA A 15 16.47 -7.17 -18.61
C ALA A 15 15.13 -6.85 -17.96
N PHE A 16 14.85 -5.56 -17.73
CA PHE A 16 13.63 -5.11 -17.08
C PHE A 16 12.75 -4.32 -18.04
N GLU A 17 11.47 -4.70 -18.11
CA GLU A 17 10.43 -3.94 -18.79
C GLU A 17 9.68 -3.06 -17.79
N TYR A 18 9.35 -1.84 -18.20
CA TYR A 18 8.70 -0.87 -17.34
C TYR A 18 7.18 -0.89 -17.53
N HIS A 19 6.46 -0.98 -16.43
CA HIS A 19 5.00 -0.86 -16.39
C HIS A 19 4.59 0.19 -15.36
N ARG A 20 3.71 1.11 -15.76
CA ARG A 20 3.10 2.07 -14.84
C ARG A 20 1.86 1.44 -14.21
N ILE A 21 1.81 1.39 -12.88
CA ILE A 21 0.62 0.94 -12.14
C ILE A 21 -0.34 2.10 -11.92
N GLY A 22 0.15 3.22 -11.37
CA GLY A 22 -0.71 4.36 -11.10
C GLY A 22 -0.05 5.45 -10.28
N ASP A 23 -0.81 6.51 -10.01
CA ASP A 23 -0.39 7.63 -9.17
C ASP A 23 -0.77 7.37 -7.71
N PHE A 24 0.14 7.71 -6.80
CA PHE A 24 -0.13 7.70 -5.37
C PHE A 24 0.77 8.74 -4.68
N PRO A 25 0.23 9.88 -4.26
CA PRO A 25 1.00 10.95 -3.66
C PRO A 25 1.79 10.48 -2.43
N GLY A 26 3.10 10.70 -2.46
CA GLY A 26 3.99 10.38 -1.34
C GLY A 26 4.27 8.89 -1.14
N ALA A 27 3.93 8.05 -2.12
CA ALA A 27 4.27 6.62 -2.16
C ALA A 27 5.71 6.39 -1.70
N TYR A 28 5.89 5.48 -0.75
CA TYR A 28 7.20 5.22 -0.16
C TYR A 28 7.55 3.73 -0.08
N ALA A 29 6.66 2.91 0.45
CA ALA A 29 6.83 1.46 0.49
C ALA A 29 5.61 0.76 -0.09
N ALA A 30 5.85 -0.38 -0.72
CA ALA A 30 4.82 -1.22 -1.31
C ALA A 30 5.13 -2.71 -1.06
N GLN A 31 4.09 -3.53 -1.00
CA GLN A 31 4.16 -4.98 -0.88
C GLN A 31 3.22 -5.60 -1.91
N ALA A 32 3.72 -6.57 -2.67
CA ALA A 32 2.90 -7.41 -3.51
C ALA A 32 2.30 -8.54 -2.65
N VAL A 33 0.98 -8.63 -2.57
CA VAL A 33 0.30 -9.65 -1.75
C VAL A 33 -1.09 -9.93 -2.30
N ASP A 34 -1.48 -11.20 -2.29
CA ASP A 34 -2.86 -11.61 -2.55
C ASP A 34 -3.70 -11.33 -1.29
N GLY A 35 -4.25 -10.12 -1.23
CA GLY A 35 -4.99 -9.65 -0.06
C GLY A 35 -6.43 -10.15 -0.07
N ASP A 36 -7.05 -10.22 -1.26
CA ASP A 36 -8.46 -10.54 -1.43
C ASP A 36 -8.73 -12.02 -1.73
N ARG A 37 -7.65 -12.80 -1.82
CA ARG A 37 -7.64 -14.27 -2.00
C ARG A 37 -8.27 -14.69 -3.30
N ASP A 38 -8.15 -13.89 -4.35
CA ASP A 38 -8.57 -14.30 -5.69
C ASP A 38 -7.45 -14.94 -6.52
N GLY A 39 -6.25 -15.04 -5.96
CA GLY A 39 -5.11 -15.76 -6.51
C GLY A 39 -4.14 -14.88 -7.28
N ASP A 40 -4.45 -13.59 -7.43
CA ASP A 40 -3.62 -12.61 -8.10
C ASP A 40 -2.89 -11.74 -7.05
N LEU A 41 -1.63 -11.38 -7.33
CA LEU A 41 -0.91 -10.46 -6.44
C LEU A 41 -1.40 -9.03 -6.67
N ASP A 42 -1.96 -8.43 -5.62
CA ASP A 42 -2.24 -6.99 -5.54
C ASP A 42 -1.01 -6.22 -5.09
N VAL A 43 -1.09 -4.89 -5.06
CA VAL A 43 -0.04 -4.02 -4.51
C VAL A 43 -0.61 -3.12 -3.41
N PHE A 44 -0.29 -3.43 -2.15
CA PHE A 44 -0.55 -2.54 -1.02
C PHE A 44 0.59 -1.57 -0.85
N LEU A 45 0.29 -0.32 -0.47
CA LEU A 45 1.31 0.71 -0.37
C LEU A 45 0.99 1.79 0.64
N VAL A 46 2.05 2.43 1.11
CA VAL A 46 2.00 3.48 2.11
C VAL A 46 2.60 4.79 1.61
N SER A 47 2.10 5.89 2.18
CA SER A 47 2.57 7.24 1.90
C SER A 47 3.24 7.87 3.12
N THR A 48 4.46 8.36 2.93
CA THR A 48 5.21 9.10 3.95
C THR A 48 5.14 10.61 3.72
N PHE A 49 5.28 11.03 2.45
CA PHE A 49 5.44 12.43 2.06
C PHE A 49 4.24 12.95 1.26
N ASN A 50 3.10 13.16 1.93
CA ASN A 50 1.86 13.63 1.34
C ASN A 50 1.45 15.05 1.82
N ALA A 51 0.41 15.60 1.21
CA ALA A 51 -0.26 16.84 1.63
C ALA A 51 -1.14 16.57 2.86
N TRP A 52 -0.51 16.41 4.02
CA TRP A 52 -1.19 16.01 5.24
C TRP A 52 -2.10 17.09 5.85
N ASP A 53 -2.03 18.33 5.36
CA ASP A 53 -3.02 19.36 5.62
C ASP A 53 -4.41 19.01 5.04
N ASP A 54 -4.46 18.17 4.00
CA ASP A 54 -5.69 17.55 3.53
C ASP A 54 -6.03 16.30 4.38
N PRO A 55 -7.13 16.30 5.16
CA PRO A 55 -7.52 15.15 5.98
C PRO A 55 -7.96 13.93 5.14
N THR A 56 -8.20 14.11 3.85
CA THR A 56 -8.57 13.04 2.91
C THR A 56 -7.35 12.43 2.21
N ALA A 57 -6.15 12.99 2.40
CA ALA A 57 -4.92 12.45 1.86
C ALA A 57 -4.65 11.03 2.40
N GLN A 58 -4.48 10.09 1.49
CA GLN A 58 -4.34 8.68 1.84
C GLN A 58 -2.92 8.36 2.31
N SER A 59 -2.89 7.55 3.37
CA SER A 59 -1.69 7.04 4.02
C SER A 59 -1.43 5.57 3.70
N LEU A 60 -2.51 4.81 3.46
CA LEU A 60 -2.51 3.41 3.06
C LEU A 60 -3.57 3.24 1.97
N SER A 61 -3.16 2.62 0.87
CA SER A 61 -4.05 2.26 -0.25
C SER A 61 -3.62 0.90 -0.79
N TRP A 62 -4.42 0.35 -1.70
CA TRP A 62 -4.08 -0.86 -2.46
C TRP A 62 -4.48 -0.69 -3.92
N PHE A 63 -3.62 -1.16 -4.81
CA PHE A 63 -3.92 -1.35 -6.22
C PHE A 63 -4.33 -2.81 -6.40
N ARG A 64 -5.63 -3.03 -6.63
CA ARG A 64 -6.18 -4.36 -6.89
C ARG A 64 -5.86 -4.76 -8.32
N ASN A 65 -5.27 -5.94 -8.49
CA ASN A 65 -5.02 -6.57 -9.78
C ASN A 65 -6.27 -7.34 -10.22
N ASP A 66 -6.62 -7.28 -11.50
CA ASP A 66 -7.74 -8.04 -12.07
C ASP A 66 -7.35 -9.42 -12.61
N GLY A 67 -6.07 -9.79 -12.44
CA GLY A 67 -5.45 -11.00 -12.99
C GLY A 67 -4.82 -10.83 -14.36
N ASN A 68 -5.01 -9.67 -15.00
CA ASN A 68 -4.41 -9.31 -16.28
C ASN A 68 -3.36 -8.20 -16.15
N MET A 69 -2.91 -7.90 -14.94
CA MET A 69 -2.06 -6.75 -14.62
C MET A 69 -2.73 -5.41 -14.93
N GLU A 70 -4.07 -5.35 -14.92
CA GLU A 70 -4.81 -4.09 -14.89
C GLU A 70 -5.16 -3.73 -13.45
N PHE A 71 -4.67 -2.58 -12.99
CA PHE A 71 -4.74 -2.18 -11.59
C PHE A 71 -5.80 -1.12 -11.33
N THR A 72 -6.62 -1.33 -10.30
CA THR A 72 -7.57 -0.33 -9.78
C THR A 72 -7.14 0.15 -8.39
N LEU A 73 -6.98 1.46 -8.22
CA LEU A 73 -6.66 2.04 -6.90
C LEU A 73 -7.90 2.01 -6.00
N HIS A 74 -7.74 1.54 -4.78
CA HIS A 74 -8.67 1.88 -3.70
C HIS A 74 -7.97 2.42 -2.46
N ASP A 75 -8.69 3.30 -1.79
CA ASP A 75 -8.26 3.99 -0.59
C ASP A 75 -8.64 3.18 0.65
N LEU A 76 -7.69 2.99 1.55
CA LEU A 76 -7.89 2.19 2.76
C LEU A 76 -7.86 3.05 4.02
N ALA A 77 -6.94 4.01 4.13
CA ALA A 77 -6.86 4.88 5.30
C ALA A 77 -6.13 6.20 5.05
N SER A 78 -6.64 7.27 5.67
CA SER A 78 -5.98 8.58 5.80
C SER A 78 -5.40 8.85 7.21
N SER A 79 -5.38 7.83 8.08
CA SER A 79 -4.84 7.90 9.43
C SER A 79 -4.49 6.50 9.96
N PRO A 80 -3.32 6.29 10.60
CA PRO A 80 -2.30 7.30 10.90
C PRO A 80 -1.50 7.73 9.66
N THR A 81 -0.96 8.95 9.72
CA THR A 81 -0.21 9.54 8.60
C THR A 81 1.28 9.17 8.64
N HIS A 82 2.04 9.62 7.64
CA HIS A 82 3.50 9.43 7.56
C HIS A 82 3.96 7.97 7.65
N LEU A 83 3.22 7.06 7.02
CA LEU A 83 3.56 5.64 7.00
C LEU A 83 4.79 5.41 6.12
N LEU A 84 5.81 4.74 6.66
CA LEU A 84 7.14 4.57 6.08
C LEU A 84 7.44 3.11 5.71
N THR A 85 6.92 2.17 6.48
CA THR A 85 7.13 0.74 6.23
C THR A 85 5.80 0.01 6.24
N LEU A 86 5.76 -1.08 5.48
CA LEU A 86 4.61 -1.96 5.32
C LEU A 86 5.12 -3.40 5.24
N THR A 87 4.52 -4.29 6.01
CA THR A 87 4.69 -5.74 5.89
C THR A 87 3.34 -6.42 6.06
N SER A 88 3.21 -7.63 5.56
CA SER A 88 1.96 -8.39 5.59
C SER A 88 2.14 -9.82 6.15
N GLY A 89 1.04 -10.38 6.64
CA GLY A 89 0.96 -11.76 7.12
C GLY A 89 -0.38 -12.02 7.80
N ASP A 90 -0.76 -13.28 7.96
CA ASP A 90 -1.92 -13.67 8.77
C ASP A 90 -1.52 -13.60 10.26
N ILE A 91 -1.86 -12.50 10.94
CA ILE A 91 -1.37 -12.18 12.29
C ILE A 91 -2.34 -12.68 13.35
N ASN A 92 -3.63 -12.73 13.02
CA ASN A 92 -4.68 -13.17 13.92
C ASN A 92 -5.14 -14.62 13.69
N ASP A 93 -4.54 -15.35 12.74
CA ASP A 93 -4.84 -16.75 12.39
C ASP A 93 -6.27 -16.95 11.86
N ASP A 94 -6.83 -15.94 11.19
CA ASP A 94 -8.14 -16.04 10.51
C ASP A 94 -8.02 -16.39 9.02
N GLY A 95 -6.78 -16.53 8.54
CA GLY A 95 -6.43 -16.83 7.17
C GLY A 95 -6.22 -15.59 6.31
N TRP A 96 -6.84 -14.46 6.59
CA TRP A 96 -6.70 -13.27 5.77
C TRP A 96 -5.35 -12.61 6.00
N THR A 97 -4.81 -12.04 4.92
CA THR A 97 -3.58 -11.26 5.02
C THR A 97 -3.86 -9.96 5.76
N ASP A 98 -3.29 -9.81 6.96
CA ASP A 98 -3.22 -8.55 7.70
C ASP A 98 -2.01 -7.71 7.26
N LEU A 99 -2.01 -6.44 7.65
CA LEU A 99 -0.89 -5.53 7.41
C LEU A 99 -0.35 -4.94 8.71
N VAL A 100 0.96 -4.72 8.76
CA VAL A 100 1.60 -3.92 9.81
C VAL A 100 2.34 -2.77 9.16
N THR A 101 2.05 -1.56 9.61
CA THR A 101 2.75 -0.36 9.16
C THR A 101 3.52 0.29 10.30
N GLY A 102 4.62 0.96 9.94
CA GLY A 102 5.38 1.82 10.84
C GLY A 102 5.44 3.23 10.29
N SER A 103 5.41 4.24 11.17
CA SER A 103 5.36 5.65 10.76
C SER A 103 6.50 6.48 11.33
N MET A 104 6.87 7.53 10.61
CA MET A 104 7.93 8.47 10.98
C MET A 104 7.49 9.91 10.69
N HIS A 105 7.13 10.65 11.74
CA HIS A 105 6.63 12.02 11.63
C HIS A 105 7.78 13.02 11.70
N VAL A 106 8.39 13.33 10.55
CA VAL A 106 9.53 14.25 10.45
C VAL A 106 9.13 15.67 10.09
N TYR A 107 7.87 15.91 9.74
CA TYR A 107 7.34 17.22 9.38
C TYR A 107 5.86 17.36 9.80
N PRO A 108 5.34 18.60 9.93
CA PRO A 108 3.95 18.81 10.33
C PRO A 108 2.94 18.37 9.26
N PRO A 109 1.69 18.08 9.64
CA PRO A 109 1.16 18.17 10.99
C PRO A 109 1.62 17.00 11.86
N TYR A 110 1.86 17.29 13.14
CA TYR A 110 2.14 16.29 14.17
C TYR A 110 0.83 15.79 14.80
N ASP A 111 -0.11 15.42 13.95
CA ASP A 111 -1.40 14.84 14.30
C ASP A 111 -1.56 13.46 13.66
N ARG A 112 -2.66 12.74 14.00
CA ARG A 112 -2.95 11.39 13.47
C ARG A 112 -1.73 10.46 13.52
N MET A 113 -0.99 10.56 14.63
CA MET A 113 0.30 9.89 14.74
C MET A 113 0.12 8.42 15.09
N GLY A 114 0.79 7.56 14.33
CA GLY A 114 1.03 6.17 14.67
C GLY A 114 2.46 5.96 15.17
N ARG A 115 2.77 4.75 15.61
CA ARG A 115 4.16 4.26 15.71
C ARG A 115 4.29 3.00 14.89
N VAL A 116 3.64 1.95 15.38
CA VAL A 116 3.40 0.69 14.70
C VAL A 116 1.89 0.47 14.75
N THR A 117 1.27 0.17 13.60
CA THR A 117 -0.18 0.00 13.47
C THR A 117 -0.44 -1.34 12.80
N LEU A 118 -1.30 -2.16 13.43
CA LEU A 118 -1.86 -3.37 12.86
C LEU A 118 -3.18 -3.05 12.17
N TRP A 119 -3.34 -3.54 10.95
CA TRP A 119 -4.56 -3.45 10.14
C TRP A 119 -5.06 -4.87 9.94
N THR A 120 -6.13 -5.23 10.64
CA THR A 120 -6.74 -6.56 10.49
C THR A 120 -7.63 -6.59 9.27
N ASN A 121 -7.43 -7.54 8.37
CA ASN A 121 -8.28 -7.73 7.21
C ASN A 121 -9.55 -8.48 7.63
N THR A 122 -10.70 -7.83 7.41
CA THR A 122 -12.00 -8.39 7.79
C THR A 122 -12.88 -8.67 6.57
N TRP A 123 -12.30 -8.88 5.39
CA TRP A 123 -13.07 -9.24 4.23
C TRP A 123 -13.80 -10.55 4.47
N SER A 124 -15.10 -10.54 4.17
CA SER A 124 -15.87 -11.77 4.11
C SER A 124 -15.56 -12.45 2.77
N GLY A 125 -15.20 -13.72 2.80
CA GLY A 125 -15.01 -14.53 1.60
C GLY A 125 -16.18 -14.38 0.62
N ARG A 126 -15.87 -14.36 -0.68
CA ARG A 126 -16.85 -14.25 -1.77
C ARG A 126 -17.99 -15.26 -1.64
#